data_AF-A0AAD5LW32-F1
#
_entry.id   AF-A0AAD5LW32-F1
#
_cell.length_a   1.000
_cell.length_b   1.000
_cell.length_c   1.000
_cell.angle_alpha   90.00
_cell.angle_beta   90.00
_cell.angle_gamma   90.00
#
_symmetry.space_group_name_H-M   'P 1'
#
loop_
_entity.id
_entity.type
_entity.pdbx_description
1 polymer ?
#
loop_
_entity_poly.entity_id
_entity_poly.type
_entity_poly.pdbx_seq_one_letter_code
_entity_poly.pdbx_strand_id
1 'polypeptide(L)'
;MTLMVSMEDMELFPKDSRLNTEPSSVPIDIDCFTQMHSSLERLWWSRLVISVRGYVVNYVQNDDATLFHIDDAFICIHRYLAEEKSEKSLARQFIKDVDVIVTYPLISETLLALCSSQKLANPFLDREMEPALTRVFGHPNEATYRVANGQIYAYIIFMRVLRILQKRWMDGRKERKSIRFETDPEWQPDDRVVLFQEFYKGNRTWILLDFDRYILAQWRPRGSEVIFGAQFVEKKMRSGMQLCSWCGMIEQQRDQFSQYVNNKAVCSTQCLNMLRQNCSTGKESSNSHTTSKKPPESDK
;
A
#
# COMPACT_ATOMS: atom_id res chain seq x y z
N MET A 1 14.44 -12.04 12.62
CA MET A 1 13.81 -13.05 11.73
C MET A 1 13.38 -12.30 10.50
N THR A 2 13.89 -12.66 9.33
CA THR A 2 13.51 -12.00 8.07
C THR A 2 12.41 -12.81 7.43
N LEU A 3 11.19 -12.28 7.40
CA LEU A 3 10.07 -12.93 6.73
C LEU A 3 10.00 -12.36 5.31
N MET A 4 10.57 -13.06 4.34
CA MET A 4 10.63 -12.56 2.97
C MET A 4 9.25 -12.62 2.30
N VAL A 5 8.94 -11.56 1.54
CA VAL A 5 7.78 -11.48 0.66
C VAL A 5 8.33 -11.20 -0.74
N SER A 6 8.08 -12.08 -1.69
CA SER A 6 8.53 -11.95 -3.08
C SER A 6 7.38 -12.30 -4.01
N MET A 7 7.20 -11.54 -5.08
CA MET A 7 6.18 -11.82 -6.12
C MET A 7 6.48 -13.09 -6.92
N GLU A 8 7.72 -13.60 -6.85
CA GLU A 8 8.11 -14.89 -7.42
C GLU A 8 7.82 -16.07 -6.50
N ASP A 9 7.38 -15.80 -5.27
CA ASP A 9 6.96 -16.84 -4.33
C ASP A 9 5.59 -17.39 -4.73
N MET A 10 5.61 -18.53 -5.44
CA MET A 10 4.41 -19.19 -5.97
C MET A 10 3.46 -19.71 -4.87
N GLU A 11 3.92 -19.84 -3.62
CA GLU A 11 3.04 -20.18 -2.49
C GLU A 11 2.22 -18.95 -2.06
N LEU A 12 2.84 -17.76 -2.05
CA LEU A 12 2.16 -16.50 -1.72
C LEU A 12 1.34 -15.96 -2.90
N PHE A 13 1.87 -16.08 -4.12
CA PHE A 13 1.31 -15.49 -5.34
C PHE A 13 1.25 -16.51 -6.47
N PRO A 14 0.34 -17.49 -6.40
CA PRO A 14 0.22 -18.52 -7.43
C PRO A 14 -0.19 -17.91 -8.77
N LYS A 15 0.52 -18.25 -9.85
CA LYS A 15 0.28 -17.73 -11.21
C LYS A 15 -0.80 -18.53 -11.94
N ASP A 16 -1.92 -18.75 -11.27
CA ASP A 16 -3.07 -19.45 -11.83
C ASP A 16 -3.83 -18.58 -12.83
N SER A 17 -4.65 -19.20 -13.69
CA SER A 17 -5.46 -18.49 -14.70
C SER A 17 -6.62 -17.68 -14.11
N ARG A 18 -6.97 -17.93 -12.85
CA ARG A 18 -8.03 -17.24 -12.12
C ARG A 18 -7.59 -16.99 -10.69
N LEU A 19 -8.10 -15.90 -10.11
CA LEU A 19 -7.88 -15.60 -8.70
C LEU A 19 -8.61 -16.64 -7.86
N ASN A 20 -7.88 -17.40 -7.04
CA ASN A 20 -8.49 -18.36 -6.14
C ASN A 20 -9.11 -17.60 -4.95
N THR A 21 -10.44 -17.50 -4.91
CA THR A 21 -11.20 -16.83 -3.86
C THR A 21 -11.85 -17.79 -2.86
N GLU A 22 -11.46 -19.06 -2.86
CA GLU A 22 -12.03 -20.04 -1.94
C GLU A 22 -11.73 -19.64 -0.47
N PRO A 23 -12.74 -19.62 0.41
CA PRO A 23 -12.53 -19.28 1.80
C PRO A 23 -11.56 -20.27 2.45
N SER A 24 -10.60 -19.74 3.20
CA SER A 24 -9.72 -20.59 4.00
C SER A 24 -10.47 -21.01 5.27
N SER A 25 -10.46 -22.31 5.58
CA SER A 25 -11.08 -22.84 6.80
C SER A 25 -10.21 -22.68 8.04
N VAL A 26 -8.96 -22.22 7.90
CA VAL A 26 -8.01 -22.09 9.00
C VAL A 26 -8.07 -20.66 9.55
N PRO A 27 -8.51 -20.44 10.80
CA PRO A 27 -8.53 -19.12 11.42
C PRO A 27 -7.12 -18.56 11.60
N ILE A 28 -6.99 -17.24 11.68
CA ILE A 28 -5.71 -16.61 12.01
C ILE A 28 -5.40 -16.74 13.51
N ASP A 29 -4.15 -17.06 13.86
CA ASP A 29 -3.70 -16.96 15.24
C ASP A 29 -3.46 -15.48 15.58
N ILE A 30 -4.38 -14.89 16.34
CA ILE A 30 -4.33 -13.47 16.71
C ILE A 30 -3.13 -13.14 17.61
N ASP A 31 -2.67 -14.07 18.44
CA ASP A 31 -1.53 -13.83 19.32
C ASP A 31 -0.23 -13.88 18.52
N CYS A 32 -0.12 -14.82 17.58
CA CYS A 32 0.98 -14.86 16.62
C CYS A 32 0.99 -13.60 15.74
N PHE A 33 -0.17 -13.15 15.24
CA PHE A 33 -0.28 -11.89 14.50
C PHE A 33 0.20 -10.70 15.34
N THR A 34 -0.24 -10.60 16.59
CA THR A 34 0.15 -9.49 17.49
C THR A 34 1.67 -9.45 17.70
N GLN A 35 2.30 -10.63 17.80
CA GLN A 35 3.75 -10.75 17.89
C GLN A 35 4.45 -10.36 16.59
N MET A 36 3.95 -10.81 15.43
CA MET A 36 4.47 -10.40 14.12
C MET A 36 4.36 -8.89 13.93
N HIS A 37 3.19 -8.30 14.20
CA HIS A 37 2.92 -6.86 14.04
C HIS A 37 3.81 -6.01 14.94
N SER A 38 4.15 -6.52 16.13
CA SER A 38 5.09 -5.84 17.03
C SER A 38 6.56 -6.03 16.67
N SER A 39 6.92 -7.09 15.93
CA SER A 39 8.31 -7.44 15.62
C SER A 39 8.77 -6.96 14.24
N LEU A 40 7.85 -6.79 13.30
CA LEU A 40 8.11 -6.38 11.93
C LEU A 40 7.93 -4.87 11.78
N GLU A 41 8.78 -4.24 10.98
CA GLU A 41 8.73 -2.80 10.73
C GLU A 41 7.49 -2.41 9.91
N ARG A 42 7.03 -1.16 10.06
CA ARG A 42 5.91 -0.62 9.27
C ARG A 42 6.13 -0.73 7.77
N LEU A 43 7.37 -0.50 7.33
CA LEU A 43 7.73 -0.61 5.92
C LEU A 43 7.53 -2.04 5.40
N TRP A 44 7.79 -3.06 6.23
CA TRP A 44 7.52 -4.45 5.88
C TRP A 44 6.02 -4.68 5.65
N TRP A 45 5.17 -4.16 6.53
CA TRP A 45 3.70 -4.26 6.39
C TRP A 45 3.21 -3.52 5.14
N SER A 46 3.73 -2.32 4.87
CA SER A 46 3.41 -1.57 3.65
C SER A 46 3.77 -2.38 2.40
N ARG A 47 4.98 -2.95 2.36
CA ARG A 47 5.43 -3.80 1.25
C ARG A 47 4.53 -5.01 1.05
N LEU A 48 4.16 -5.70 2.13
CA LEU A 48 3.21 -6.80 2.05
C LEU A 48 1.89 -6.37 1.41
N VAL A 49 1.30 -5.27 1.88
CA VAL A 49 0.02 -4.77 1.34
C VAL A 49 0.15 -4.43 -0.15
N ILE A 50 1.22 -3.77 -0.56
CA ILE A 50 1.48 -3.40 -1.95
C ILE A 50 1.66 -4.64 -2.83
N SER A 51 2.43 -5.65 -2.39
CA SER A 51 2.62 -6.89 -3.13
C SER A 51 1.30 -7.64 -3.33
N VAL A 52 0.51 -7.79 -2.27
CA VAL A 52 -0.80 -8.46 -2.36
C VAL A 52 -1.75 -7.68 -3.26
N ARG A 53 -1.78 -6.34 -3.15
CA ARG A 53 -2.58 -5.51 -4.04
C ARG A 53 -2.18 -5.71 -5.49
N GLY A 54 -0.89 -5.62 -5.80
CA GLY A 54 -0.34 -5.84 -7.13
C GLY A 54 -0.73 -7.20 -7.72
N TYR A 55 -0.72 -8.24 -6.89
CA TYR A 55 -1.22 -9.56 -7.28
C TYR A 55 -2.72 -9.55 -7.62
N VAL A 56 -3.57 -9.02 -6.74
CA VAL A 56 -5.03 -9.05 -6.92
C VAL A 56 -5.47 -8.24 -8.15
N VAL A 57 -4.92 -7.04 -8.35
CA VAL A 57 -5.35 -6.17 -9.47
C VAL A 57 -5.09 -6.78 -10.84
N ASN A 58 -4.07 -7.63 -10.99
CA ASN A 58 -3.78 -8.33 -12.24
C ASN A 58 -4.98 -9.20 -12.71
N TYR A 59 -5.81 -9.66 -11.78
CA TYR A 59 -6.98 -10.50 -12.06
C TYR A 59 -8.27 -9.72 -12.28
N VAL A 60 -8.35 -8.47 -11.80
CA VAL A 60 -9.58 -7.66 -11.84
C VAL A 60 -9.46 -6.37 -12.68
N GLN A 61 -8.29 -6.11 -13.28
CA GLN A 61 -7.95 -4.89 -14.04
C GLN A 61 -8.85 -4.53 -15.24
N ASN A 62 -9.81 -5.38 -15.61
CA ASN A 62 -10.73 -5.11 -16.73
C ASN A 62 -12.12 -4.67 -16.23
N ASP A 63 -12.31 -4.53 -14.92
CA ASP A 63 -13.53 -4.04 -14.29
C ASP A 63 -13.19 -2.86 -13.36
N ASP A 64 -13.42 -1.63 -13.85
CA ASP A 64 -13.08 -0.40 -13.15
C ASP A 64 -13.82 -0.24 -11.81
N ALA A 65 -15.07 -0.73 -11.73
CA ALA A 65 -15.86 -0.64 -10.50
C ALA A 65 -15.32 -1.60 -9.43
N THR A 66 -14.97 -2.82 -9.83
CA THR A 66 -14.31 -3.78 -8.93
C THR A 66 -12.92 -3.27 -8.53
N LEU A 67 -12.13 -2.73 -9.45
CA LEU A 67 -10.81 -2.19 -9.16
C LEU A 67 -10.87 -1.05 -8.12
N PHE A 68 -11.84 -0.14 -8.24
CA PHE A 68 -12.06 0.93 -7.26
C PHE A 68 -12.31 0.38 -5.85
N HIS A 69 -13.19 -0.62 -5.71
CA HIS A 69 -13.48 -1.23 -4.42
C HIS A 69 -12.25 -1.98 -3.86
N ILE A 70 -11.52 -2.69 -4.70
CA ILE A 70 -10.30 -3.39 -4.29
C ILE A 70 -9.23 -2.41 -3.77
N ASP A 71 -9.05 -1.28 -4.44
CA ASP A 71 -8.12 -0.25 -3.96
C ASP A 71 -8.55 0.35 -2.63
N ASP A 72 -9.83 0.64 -2.43
CA ASP A 72 -10.36 1.11 -1.15
C ASP A 72 -10.13 0.10 -0.01
N ALA A 73 -10.29 -1.19 -0.29
CA ALA A 73 -9.97 -2.25 0.68
C ALA A 73 -8.48 -2.27 1.04
N PHE A 74 -7.58 -2.15 0.06
CA PHE A 74 -6.14 -2.12 0.33
C PHE A 74 -5.68 -0.83 1.03
N ILE A 75 -6.33 0.31 0.78
CA ILE A 75 -6.16 1.53 1.58
C ILE A 75 -6.54 1.25 3.04
N CYS A 76 -7.69 0.60 3.29
CA CYS A 76 -8.12 0.24 4.64
C CYS A 76 -7.13 -0.70 5.33
N ILE A 77 -6.64 -1.75 4.63
CA ILE A 77 -5.63 -2.67 5.16
C ILE A 77 -4.34 -1.91 5.50
N HIS A 78 -3.83 -1.09 4.59
CA HIS A 78 -2.61 -0.31 4.85
C HIS A 78 -2.79 0.66 6.02
N ARG A 79 -3.95 1.33 6.13
CA ARG A 79 -4.28 2.22 7.24
C ARG A 79 -4.14 1.54 8.58
N TYR A 80 -4.65 0.32 8.71
CA TYR A 80 -4.56 -0.42 9.98
C TYR A 80 -3.20 -1.07 10.21
N LEU A 81 -2.46 -1.45 9.17
CA LEU A 81 -1.24 -2.25 9.37
C LEU A 81 0.08 -1.46 9.30
N ALA A 82 0.14 -0.42 8.47
CA ALA A 82 1.39 0.18 8.04
C ALA A 82 1.49 1.70 8.25
N GLU A 83 0.37 2.41 8.43
CA GLU A 83 0.42 3.85 8.73
C GLU A 83 1.14 4.17 10.04
N GLU A 84 1.79 5.34 10.07
CA GLU A 84 2.53 5.82 11.23
C GLU A 84 1.64 5.99 12.47
N LYS A 85 0.41 6.44 12.27
CA LYS A 85 -0.56 6.70 13.34
C LYS A 85 -1.41 5.47 13.69
N SER A 86 -1.17 4.32 13.06
CA SER A 86 -1.97 3.13 13.34
C SER A 86 -1.75 2.63 14.77
N GLU A 87 -2.85 2.43 15.49
CA GLU A 87 -2.86 1.81 16.80
C GLU A 87 -2.87 0.28 16.68
N LYS A 88 -1.97 -0.39 17.41
CA LYS A 88 -1.85 -1.86 17.39
C LYS A 88 -3.14 -2.58 17.81
N SER A 89 -3.90 -1.99 18.74
CA SER A 89 -5.20 -2.50 19.19
C SER A 89 -6.22 -2.51 18.04
N LEU A 90 -6.29 -1.42 17.27
CA LEU A 90 -7.16 -1.30 16.10
C LEU A 90 -6.73 -2.26 14.98
N ALA A 91 -5.43 -2.39 14.73
CA ALA A 91 -4.88 -3.37 13.79
C ALA A 91 -5.29 -4.80 14.13
N ARG A 92 -5.16 -5.17 15.42
CA ARG A 92 -5.58 -6.48 15.94
C ARG A 92 -7.08 -6.70 15.78
N GLN A 93 -7.90 -5.70 16.13
CA GLN A 93 -9.36 -5.79 16.01
C GLN A 93 -9.78 -5.94 14.54
N PHE A 94 -9.18 -5.15 13.65
CA PHE A 94 -9.43 -5.20 12.22
C PHE A 94 -9.10 -6.59 11.63
N ILE A 95 -7.92 -7.15 11.93
CA ILE A 95 -7.56 -8.48 11.45
C ILE A 95 -8.49 -9.56 12.00
N LYS A 96 -8.91 -9.45 13.27
CA LYS A 96 -9.91 -10.36 13.85
C LYS A 96 -11.25 -10.29 13.10
N ASP A 97 -11.73 -9.08 12.82
CA ASP A 97 -12.99 -8.89 12.11
C ASP A 97 -12.93 -9.41 10.67
N VAL A 98 -11.83 -9.13 9.96
CA VAL A 98 -11.62 -9.62 8.60
C VAL A 98 -11.51 -11.15 8.60
N ASP A 99 -10.83 -11.78 9.58
CA ASP A 99 -10.75 -13.24 9.70
C ASP A 99 -12.13 -13.87 9.85
N VAL A 100 -12.98 -13.32 10.72
CA VAL A 100 -14.38 -13.76 10.88
C VAL A 100 -15.14 -13.67 9.56
N ILE A 101 -15.00 -12.57 8.83
CA ILE A 101 -15.68 -12.35 7.54
C ILE A 101 -15.23 -13.36 6.48
N VAL A 102 -13.92 -13.53 6.26
CA VAL A 102 -13.40 -14.36 5.16
C VAL A 102 -13.46 -15.86 5.43
N THR A 103 -13.68 -16.26 6.69
CA THR A 103 -13.91 -17.66 7.08
C THR A 103 -15.38 -18.04 7.03
N TYR A 104 -16.30 -17.08 6.85
CA TYR A 104 -17.72 -17.35 6.71
C TYR A 104 -18.00 -18.19 5.46
N PRO A 105 -18.77 -19.29 5.56
CA PRO A 105 -19.06 -20.15 4.42
C PRO A 105 -19.76 -19.39 3.29
N LEU A 106 -19.25 -19.53 2.06
CA LEU A 106 -19.84 -18.94 0.85
C LEU A 106 -20.03 -17.41 0.96
N ILE A 107 -19.12 -16.71 1.64
CA ILE A 107 -19.24 -15.26 1.86
C ILE A 107 -19.30 -14.49 0.54
N SER A 108 -18.52 -14.88 -0.47
CA SER A 108 -18.52 -14.23 -1.78
C SER A 108 -19.88 -14.39 -2.49
N GLU A 109 -20.44 -15.59 -2.52
CA GLU A 109 -21.75 -15.85 -3.10
C GLU A 109 -22.86 -15.12 -2.33
N THR A 110 -22.77 -15.11 -1.01
CA THR A 110 -23.75 -14.46 -0.13
C THR A 110 -23.77 -12.94 -0.37
N LEU A 111 -22.59 -12.29 -0.44
CA LEU A 111 -22.48 -10.86 -0.71
C LEU A 111 -22.96 -10.51 -2.13
N LEU A 112 -22.67 -11.35 -3.13
CA LEU A 112 -23.16 -11.16 -4.50
C LEU A 112 -24.69 -11.23 -4.57
N ALA A 113 -25.29 -12.18 -3.84
CA ALA A 113 -26.74 -12.30 -3.77
C ALA A 113 -27.39 -11.10 -3.08
N LEU A 114 -26.83 -10.63 -1.97
CA LEU A 114 -27.30 -9.43 -1.28
C LEU A 114 -27.19 -8.17 -2.15
N CYS A 115 -26.07 -8.02 -2.88
CA CYS A 115 -25.89 -6.98 -3.88
C CYS A 115 -26.97 -7.04 -4.98
N SER A 116 -27.43 -8.25 -5.32
CA SER A 116 -28.47 -8.49 -6.32
C SER A 116 -29.89 -8.50 -5.74
N SER A 117 -30.08 -8.04 -4.50
CA SER A 117 -31.37 -8.02 -3.78
C SER A 117 -32.05 -9.40 -3.65
N GLN A 118 -31.28 -10.48 -3.69
CA GLN A 118 -31.81 -11.82 -3.49
C GLN A 118 -32.07 -12.09 -2.00
N LYS A 119 -33.15 -12.82 -1.70
CA LYS A 119 -33.49 -13.23 -0.33
C LYS A 119 -32.66 -14.44 0.07
N LEU A 120 -31.49 -14.18 0.63
CA LEU A 120 -30.64 -15.16 1.31
C LEU A 120 -30.45 -14.79 2.78
N ALA A 121 -29.94 -15.72 3.57
CA ALA A 121 -29.54 -15.45 4.95
C ALA A 121 -28.53 -14.29 4.93
N ASN A 122 -28.86 -13.20 5.64
CA ASN A 122 -28.05 -11.99 5.65
C ASN A 122 -27.06 -12.05 6.82
N PRO A 123 -25.75 -12.22 6.58
CA PRO A 123 -24.76 -12.30 7.65
C PRO A 123 -24.63 -10.98 8.42
N PHE A 124 -25.12 -9.85 7.88
CA PHE A 124 -25.21 -8.60 8.64
C PHE A 124 -26.30 -8.62 9.73
N LEU A 125 -27.14 -9.66 9.76
CA LEU A 125 -28.16 -9.87 10.81
C LEU A 125 -27.82 -11.07 11.71
N ASP A 126 -26.71 -11.77 11.43
CA ASP A 126 -26.22 -12.86 12.25
C ASP A 126 -25.48 -12.26 13.47
N ARG A 127 -25.84 -12.71 14.67
CA ARG A 127 -25.30 -12.17 15.93
C ARG A 127 -23.79 -12.29 16.06
N GLU A 128 -23.19 -13.30 15.43
CA GLU A 128 -21.74 -13.54 15.50
C GLU A 128 -21.00 -12.70 14.45
N MET A 129 -21.61 -12.49 13.29
CA MET A 129 -20.99 -11.83 12.13
C MET A 129 -21.24 -10.32 12.05
N GLU A 130 -22.43 -9.88 12.48
CA GLU A 130 -22.88 -8.49 12.42
C GLU A 130 -21.83 -7.52 12.97
N PRO A 131 -21.20 -7.75 14.14
CA PRO A 131 -20.24 -6.78 14.68
C PRO A 131 -19.00 -6.62 13.79
N ALA A 132 -18.50 -7.73 13.21
CA ALA A 132 -17.33 -7.71 12.34
C ALA A 132 -17.65 -7.01 11.01
N LEU A 133 -18.75 -7.40 10.37
CA LEU A 133 -19.22 -6.79 9.11
C LEU A 133 -19.50 -5.30 9.28
N THR A 134 -20.17 -4.91 10.37
CA THR A 134 -20.48 -3.51 10.64
C THR A 134 -19.22 -2.66 10.87
N ARG A 135 -18.20 -3.20 11.54
CA ARG A 135 -16.93 -2.48 11.74
C ARG A 135 -16.11 -2.34 10.47
N VAL A 136 -16.13 -3.35 9.59
CA VAL A 136 -15.34 -3.34 8.34
C VAL A 136 -16.04 -2.56 7.23
N PHE A 137 -17.35 -2.76 7.04
CA PHE A 137 -18.10 -2.23 5.91
C PHE A 137 -19.15 -1.15 6.27
N GLY A 138 -19.47 -0.99 7.55
CA GLY A 138 -20.56 -0.12 8.02
C GLY A 138 -21.92 -0.84 8.12
N HIS A 139 -22.95 -0.08 8.51
CA HIS A 139 -24.29 -0.61 8.75
C HIS A 139 -24.94 -1.17 7.48
N PRO A 140 -25.75 -2.25 7.58
CA PRO A 140 -26.35 -2.91 6.43
C PRO A 140 -27.28 -1.99 5.64
N ASN A 141 -26.97 -1.81 4.36
CA ASN A 141 -27.80 -1.16 3.36
C ASN A 141 -27.31 -1.58 1.96
N GLU A 142 -28.04 -1.22 0.90
CA GLU A 142 -27.68 -1.60 -0.47
C GLU A 142 -26.29 -1.15 -0.90
N ALA A 143 -25.85 0.05 -0.48
CA ALA A 143 -24.52 0.56 -0.81
C ALA A 143 -23.43 -0.26 -0.08
N THR A 144 -23.65 -0.58 1.20
CA THR A 144 -22.75 -1.43 1.97
C THR A 144 -22.61 -2.83 1.38
N TYR A 145 -23.69 -3.43 0.86
CA TYR A 145 -23.59 -4.74 0.19
C TYR A 145 -22.77 -4.67 -1.09
N ARG A 146 -22.93 -3.61 -1.90
CA ARG A 146 -22.11 -3.37 -3.09
C ARG A 146 -20.64 -3.22 -2.74
N VAL A 147 -20.33 -2.40 -1.73
CA VAL A 147 -18.96 -2.18 -1.24
C VAL A 147 -18.37 -3.50 -0.72
N ALA A 148 -19.08 -4.21 0.15
CA ALA A 148 -18.61 -5.47 0.70
C ALA A 148 -18.33 -6.52 -0.39
N ASN A 149 -19.23 -6.65 -1.37
CA ASN A 149 -19.03 -7.53 -2.52
C ASN A 149 -17.82 -7.14 -3.37
N GLY A 150 -17.62 -5.85 -3.64
CA GLY A 150 -16.46 -5.37 -4.41
C GLY A 150 -15.13 -5.51 -3.68
N GLN A 151 -15.13 -5.43 -2.36
CA GLN A 151 -13.93 -5.46 -1.52
C GLN A 151 -13.50 -6.88 -1.10
N ILE A 152 -14.42 -7.85 -1.07
CA ILE A 152 -14.19 -9.15 -0.41
C ILE A 152 -12.96 -9.90 -0.94
N TYR A 153 -12.66 -9.79 -2.24
CA TYR A 153 -11.50 -10.47 -2.82
C TYR A 153 -10.16 -9.95 -2.28
N ALA A 154 -10.04 -8.65 -2.00
CA ALA A 154 -8.85 -8.09 -1.38
C ALA A 154 -8.62 -8.71 0.00
N TYR A 155 -9.67 -8.80 0.80
CA TYR A 155 -9.60 -9.38 2.16
C TYR A 155 -9.31 -10.88 2.14
N ILE A 156 -9.97 -11.66 1.28
CA ILE A 156 -9.73 -13.11 1.17
C ILE A 156 -8.26 -13.38 0.84
N ILE A 157 -7.74 -12.70 -0.18
CA ILE A 157 -6.37 -12.94 -0.66
C ILE A 157 -5.35 -12.43 0.35
N PHE A 158 -5.56 -11.25 0.93
CA PHE A 158 -4.68 -10.72 1.97
C PHE A 158 -4.60 -11.65 3.17
N MET A 159 -5.74 -12.14 3.67
CA MET A 159 -5.76 -13.08 4.79
C MET A 159 -5.13 -14.43 4.45
N ARG A 160 -5.29 -14.91 3.21
CA ARG A 160 -4.61 -16.14 2.77
C ARG A 160 -3.08 -15.97 2.81
N VAL A 161 -2.57 -14.91 2.20
CA VAL A 161 -1.12 -14.61 2.20
C VAL A 161 -0.61 -14.44 3.64
N LEU A 162 -1.36 -13.71 4.48
CA LEU A 162 -1.01 -13.51 5.88
C LEU A 162 -0.93 -14.82 6.67
N ARG A 163 -1.84 -15.78 6.44
CA ARG A 163 -1.82 -17.10 7.08
C ARG A 163 -0.59 -17.92 6.68
N ILE A 164 -0.21 -17.90 5.41
CA ILE A 164 1.02 -18.58 4.94
C ILE A 164 2.24 -17.97 5.62
N LEU A 165 2.31 -16.64 5.67
CA LEU A 165 3.38 -15.90 6.35
C LEU A 165 3.41 -16.19 7.85
N GLN A 166 2.25 -16.31 8.48
CA GLN A 166 2.14 -16.68 9.89
C GLN A 166 2.64 -18.10 10.14
N LYS A 167 2.29 -19.06 9.29
CA LYS A 167 2.81 -20.43 9.36
C LYS A 167 4.33 -20.44 9.26
N ARG A 168 4.90 -19.75 8.26
CA ARG A 168 6.36 -19.59 8.11
C ARG A 168 7.01 -18.93 9.32
N TRP A 169 6.35 -17.94 9.92
CA TRP A 169 6.82 -17.29 11.14
C TRP A 169 6.87 -18.26 12.33
N MET A 170 5.85 -19.11 12.48
CA MET A 170 5.80 -20.12 13.54
C MET A 170 6.84 -21.23 13.31
N ASP A 171 7.03 -21.67 12.07
CA ASP A 171 7.96 -22.75 11.72
C ASP A 171 9.42 -22.29 11.83
N GLY A 172 9.74 -21.08 11.36
CA GLY A 172 11.09 -20.51 11.50
C GLY A 172 11.48 -20.16 12.95
N ARG A 173 10.53 -20.14 13.90
CA ARG A 173 10.85 -20.09 15.35
C ARG A 173 11.25 -21.46 15.90
N LYS A 174 10.79 -22.56 15.30
CA LYS A 174 11.14 -23.94 15.69
C LYS A 174 12.51 -24.34 15.15
N GLU A 175 12.91 -23.83 13.99
CA GLU A 175 14.24 -24.04 13.40
C GLU A 175 15.21 -22.90 13.72
N ARG A 176 15.70 -22.82 14.97
CA ARG A 176 16.85 -21.95 15.28
C ARG A 176 18.15 -22.59 14.83
N LYS A 177 18.53 -22.38 13.56
CA LYS A 177 19.93 -22.32 13.12
C LYS A 177 20.15 -21.09 12.26
N SER A 178 21.12 -20.28 12.67
CA SER A 178 21.60 -19.11 11.94
C SER A 178 22.10 -19.48 10.54
N ILE A 179 21.85 -18.62 9.55
CA ILE A 179 22.86 -18.03 8.63
C ILE A 179 22.16 -16.89 7.86
N ARG A 180 22.89 -15.79 7.67
CA ARG A 180 22.50 -14.55 6.97
C ARG A 180 22.38 -14.76 5.47
N PHE A 181 21.58 -13.93 4.81
CA PHE A 181 22.04 -13.20 3.62
C PHE A 181 21.55 -11.74 3.66
N GLU A 182 22.52 -10.86 3.87
CA GLU A 182 22.53 -9.48 3.37
C GLU A 182 22.69 -9.55 1.84
N THR A 183 22.07 -8.62 1.11
CA THR A 183 22.20 -8.33 -0.34
C THR A 183 21.47 -9.25 -1.33
N ASP A 184 20.19 -8.95 -1.55
CA ASP A 184 19.55 -9.09 -2.87
C ASP A 184 19.68 -7.72 -3.58
N PRO A 185 20.44 -7.60 -4.69
CA PRO A 185 20.71 -6.33 -5.36
C PRO A 185 19.48 -5.72 -6.06
N GLU A 186 18.39 -6.46 -6.26
CA GLU A 186 17.16 -5.88 -6.84
C GLU A 186 16.29 -5.16 -5.81
N TRP A 187 16.52 -5.38 -4.52
CA TRP A 187 15.65 -4.88 -3.44
C TRP A 187 16.43 -4.44 -2.20
N GLN A 188 17.57 -3.76 -2.38
CA GLN A 188 18.26 -3.14 -1.25
C GLN A 188 17.33 -2.15 -0.49
N PRO A 189 17.47 -2.07 0.85
CA PRO A 189 16.71 -1.18 1.72
C PRO A 189 17.27 0.25 1.60
N ASP A 190 17.11 0.83 0.43
CA ASP A 190 16.90 2.28 0.38
C ASP A 190 15.40 2.49 0.69
N ASP A 191 15.03 3.64 1.25
CA ASP A 191 13.67 4.05 1.67
C ASP A 191 12.68 4.18 0.49
N ARG A 192 12.62 3.13 -0.30
CA ARG A 192 12.10 3.06 -1.65
C ARG A 192 10.97 2.05 -1.68
N VAL A 193 9.76 2.58 -1.80
CA VAL A 193 8.54 1.82 -2.04
C VAL A 193 8.40 1.62 -3.54
N VAL A 194 8.76 0.45 -4.04
CA VAL A 194 8.59 0.09 -5.46
C VAL A 194 7.14 -0.35 -5.67
N LEU A 195 6.40 0.39 -6.51
CA LEU A 195 4.98 0.13 -6.76
C LEU A 195 4.71 -0.87 -7.89
N PHE A 196 5.70 -1.37 -8.64
CA PHE A 196 5.44 -2.21 -9.82
C PHE A 196 6.54 -3.23 -10.20
N GLN A 197 6.08 -4.37 -10.74
CA GLN A 197 6.79 -5.26 -11.68
C GLN A 197 5.87 -5.48 -12.89
N GLU A 198 6.43 -5.42 -14.11
CA GLU A 198 5.71 -5.48 -15.39
C GLU A 198 5.21 -6.91 -15.67
N PHE A 199 3.91 -7.17 -15.51
CA PHE A 199 3.29 -8.43 -15.91
C PHE A 199 2.58 -8.28 -17.27
N TYR A 200 3.34 -8.54 -18.33
CA TYR A 200 2.92 -8.77 -19.72
C TYR A 200 2.63 -7.57 -20.64
N LYS A 201 2.95 -7.78 -21.93
CA LYS A 201 3.01 -6.78 -23.00
C LYS A 201 1.65 -6.16 -23.34
N GLY A 202 1.56 -4.85 -23.19
CA GLY A 202 0.52 -4.05 -23.83
C GLY A 202 0.43 -2.67 -23.20
N ASN A 203 0.77 -1.64 -23.98
CA ASN A 203 0.59 -0.23 -23.62
C ASN A 203 -0.74 -0.01 -22.87
N ARG A 204 -0.66 0.45 -21.62
CA ARG A 204 -1.76 1.14 -20.96
C ARG A 204 -1.22 2.44 -20.39
N THR A 205 -1.87 3.53 -20.77
CA THR A 205 -1.71 4.87 -20.20
C THR A 205 -1.82 4.78 -18.68
N TRP A 206 -0.80 5.25 -17.97
CA TRP A 206 -0.69 5.07 -16.52
C TRP A 206 -1.54 6.11 -15.79
N ILE A 207 -2.69 5.69 -15.27
CA ILE A 207 -3.46 6.48 -14.32
C ILE A 207 -3.00 6.02 -12.94
N LEU A 208 -2.38 6.91 -12.15
CA LEU A 208 -2.17 6.65 -10.72
C LEU A 208 -3.52 6.29 -10.13
N LEU A 209 -3.63 5.10 -9.54
CA LEU A 209 -4.86 4.67 -8.89
C LEU A 209 -4.91 5.25 -7.48
N ASP A 210 -6.09 5.19 -6.84
CA ASP A 210 -6.27 5.84 -5.53
C ASP A 210 -5.36 5.23 -4.47
N PHE A 211 -5.12 3.93 -4.54
CA PHE A 211 -4.12 3.26 -3.70
C PHE A 211 -2.70 3.83 -3.91
N ASP A 212 -2.28 4.05 -5.15
CA ASP A 212 -0.95 4.62 -5.46
C ASP A 212 -0.80 6.03 -4.89
N ARG A 213 -1.82 6.88 -5.05
CA ARG A 213 -1.86 8.24 -4.47
C ARG A 213 -1.76 8.20 -2.95
N TYR A 214 -2.47 7.27 -2.32
CA TYR A 214 -2.47 7.08 -0.89
C TYR A 214 -1.09 6.62 -0.38
N ILE A 215 -0.47 5.62 -1.00
CA ILE A 215 0.87 5.15 -0.62
C ILE A 215 1.90 6.27 -0.73
N LEU A 216 1.85 7.05 -1.81
CA LEU A 216 2.72 8.22 -1.99
C LEU A 216 2.52 9.27 -0.91
N ALA A 217 1.30 9.46 -0.39
CA ALA A 217 1.03 10.39 0.71
C ALA A 217 1.61 9.91 2.04
N GLN A 218 1.60 8.61 2.29
CA GLN A 218 2.11 8.01 3.54
C GLN A 218 3.63 7.98 3.60
N TRP A 219 4.27 7.58 2.49
CA TRP A 219 5.71 7.35 2.48
C TRP A 219 6.51 8.54 1.98
N ARG A 220 5.88 9.69 1.69
CA ARG A 220 6.49 10.92 1.14
C ARG A 220 7.92 11.10 1.62
N PRO A 221 8.90 10.68 0.83
CA PRO A 221 10.26 10.85 1.26
C PRO A 221 10.58 12.33 1.10
N ARG A 222 11.40 12.88 2.00
CA ARG A 222 11.90 14.26 1.90
C ARG A 222 12.80 14.38 0.67
N GLY A 223 12.19 14.54 -0.50
CA GLY A 223 12.88 14.66 -1.78
C GLY A 223 13.12 13.36 -2.56
N SER A 224 12.48 12.23 -2.25
CA SER A 224 12.65 11.05 -3.11
C SER A 224 11.71 11.05 -4.30
N GLU A 225 12.30 10.69 -5.42
CA GLU A 225 11.68 10.41 -6.70
C GLU A 225 10.65 9.29 -6.53
N VAL A 226 9.46 9.45 -7.13
CA VAL A 226 8.50 8.35 -7.22
C VAL A 226 9.10 7.26 -8.07
N ILE A 227 9.13 6.07 -7.49
CA ILE A 227 9.97 4.97 -7.91
C ILE A 227 9.19 4.17 -8.92
N PHE A 228 9.20 4.65 -10.16
CA PHE A 228 9.29 3.67 -11.23
C PHE A 228 10.61 2.92 -11.01
N GLY A 229 10.66 1.63 -11.33
CA GLY A 229 11.93 0.90 -11.29
C GLY A 229 13.01 1.75 -11.98
N ALA A 230 14.17 1.93 -11.34
CA ALA A 230 15.17 2.90 -11.80
C ALA A 230 15.51 2.74 -13.29
N GLN A 231 15.50 1.50 -13.78
CA GLN A 231 15.69 1.17 -15.19
C GLN A 231 14.57 1.71 -16.11
N PHE A 232 13.31 1.73 -15.67
CA PHE A 232 12.20 2.31 -16.42
C PHE A 232 12.29 3.84 -16.45
N VAL A 233 12.58 4.49 -15.31
CA VAL A 233 12.82 5.93 -15.25
C VAL A 233 13.94 6.31 -16.21
N GLU A 234 15.09 5.65 -16.09
CA GLU A 234 16.24 5.92 -16.95
C GLU A 234 15.90 5.73 -18.42
N LYS A 235 15.22 4.65 -18.78
CA LYS A 235 14.80 4.40 -20.16
C LYS A 235 13.90 5.51 -20.69
N LYS A 236 12.96 5.99 -19.87
CA LYS A 236 12.02 7.05 -20.25
C LYS A 236 12.67 8.43 -20.28
N MET A 237 13.57 8.74 -19.34
CA MET A 237 14.38 9.95 -19.35
C MET A 237 15.35 9.99 -20.53
N ARG A 238 15.99 8.86 -20.88
CA ARG A 238 16.77 8.72 -22.12
C ARG A 238 15.93 8.95 -23.37
N SER A 239 14.63 8.64 -23.31
CA SER A 239 13.68 8.95 -24.37
C SER A 239 13.17 10.39 -24.34
N GLY A 240 13.67 11.26 -23.46
CA GLY A 240 13.36 12.69 -23.39
C GLY A 240 12.15 13.06 -22.53
N MET A 241 11.64 12.12 -21.72
CA MET A 241 10.52 12.38 -20.80
C MET A 241 11.01 12.93 -19.47
N GLN A 242 10.25 13.83 -18.85
CA GLN A 242 10.58 14.45 -17.57
C GLN A 242 9.79 13.87 -16.39
N LEU A 243 10.32 14.06 -15.19
CA LEU A 243 9.66 13.72 -13.92
C LEU A 243 9.14 14.99 -13.24
N CYS A 244 7.93 14.90 -12.67
CA CYS A 244 7.42 15.94 -11.80
C CYS A 244 8.29 15.98 -10.54
N SER A 245 8.90 17.12 -10.28
CA SER A 245 9.82 17.28 -9.15
C SER A 245 9.14 17.37 -7.78
N TRP A 246 7.81 17.28 -7.74
CA TRP A 246 7.03 17.21 -6.50
C TRP A 246 6.47 15.82 -6.25
N CYS A 247 5.65 15.31 -7.16
CA CYS A 247 4.97 14.02 -6.99
C CYS A 247 5.63 12.88 -7.77
N GLY A 248 6.77 13.11 -8.41
CA GLY A 248 7.53 12.13 -9.18
C GLY A 248 6.80 11.50 -10.37
N MET A 249 5.63 12.00 -10.79
CA MET A 249 4.94 11.51 -11.98
C MET A 249 5.79 11.70 -13.25
N ILE A 250 5.88 10.69 -14.12
CA ILE A 250 6.61 10.78 -15.38
C ILE A 250 5.71 11.23 -16.52
N GLU A 251 6.25 12.04 -17.42
CA GLU A 251 5.58 12.39 -18.68
C GLU A 251 5.20 11.14 -19.48
N GLN A 252 4.04 11.19 -20.12
CA GLN A 252 3.52 10.18 -21.04
C GLN A 252 3.90 10.49 -22.49
N GLN A 253 4.14 11.77 -22.79
CA GLN A 253 4.63 12.29 -24.06
C GLN A 253 5.67 13.37 -23.76
N ARG A 254 6.67 13.54 -24.64
CA ARG A 254 7.65 14.62 -24.47
C ARG A 254 6.94 15.96 -24.32
N ASP A 255 7.41 16.77 -23.38
CA ASP A 255 6.93 18.13 -23.14
C ASP A 255 5.46 18.21 -22.67
N GLN A 256 4.92 17.13 -22.09
CA GLN A 256 3.58 17.10 -21.51
C GLN A 256 3.45 18.03 -20.30
N PHE A 257 4.52 18.19 -19.50
CA PHE A 257 4.49 19.09 -18.36
C PHE A 257 4.70 20.53 -18.80
N SER A 258 3.65 21.34 -18.65
CA SER A 258 3.64 22.75 -19.05
C SER A 258 4.10 23.72 -17.96
N GLN A 259 4.35 23.21 -16.75
CA GLN A 259 4.63 24.03 -15.57
C GLN A 259 6.02 23.73 -15.02
N TYR A 260 6.76 24.79 -14.70
CA TYR A 260 8.14 24.70 -14.21
C TYR A 260 8.38 25.65 -13.03
N VAL A 261 9.25 25.25 -12.10
CA VAL A 261 9.79 26.10 -11.03
C VAL A 261 11.27 25.83 -10.90
N ASN A 262 12.14 26.84 -11.00
CA ASN A 262 13.60 26.66 -10.86
C ASN A 262 14.15 25.52 -11.74
N ASN A 263 13.73 25.46 -13.01
CA ASN A 263 14.04 24.38 -13.96
C ASN A 263 13.57 22.97 -13.56
N LYS A 264 12.64 22.88 -12.60
CA LYS A 264 12.01 21.63 -12.18
C LYS A 264 10.60 21.53 -12.74
N ALA A 265 10.33 20.50 -13.53
CA ALA A 265 9.02 20.26 -14.12
C ALA A 265 7.99 19.86 -13.06
N VAL A 266 6.74 20.29 -13.21
CA VAL A 266 5.64 19.87 -12.34
C VAL A 266 4.40 19.52 -13.16
N CYS A 267 3.69 18.48 -12.73
CA CYS A 267 2.59 17.91 -13.52
C CYS A 267 1.23 18.60 -13.31
N SER A 268 1.11 19.49 -12.32
CA SER A 268 -0.13 20.16 -11.99
C SER A 268 0.10 21.41 -11.15
N THR A 269 -0.87 22.31 -11.17
CA THR A 269 -0.88 23.53 -10.35
C THR A 269 -0.85 23.21 -8.85
N GLN A 270 -1.41 22.07 -8.43
CA GLN A 270 -1.31 21.62 -7.05
C GLN A 270 0.13 21.26 -6.68
N CYS A 271 0.82 20.49 -7.52
CA CYS A 271 2.22 20.15 -7.33
C CYS A 271 3.12 21.39 -7.34
N LEU A 272 2.81 22.36 -8.20
CA LEU A 272 3.46 23.66 -8.27
C LEU A 272 3.37 24.41 -6.93
N ASN A 273 2.16 24.51 -6.37
CA ASN A 273 1.91 25.23 -5.11
C ASN A 273 2.62 24.56 -3.93
N MET A 274 2.57 23.23 -3.86
CA MET A 274 3.23 22.46 -2.80
C MET A 274 4.76 22.58 -2.86
N LEU A 275 5.33 22.60 -4.06
CA LEU A 275 6.77 22.78 -4.26
C LEU A 275 7.22 24.19 -3.85
N ARG A 276 6.41 25.22 -4.16
CA ARG A 276 6.67 26.61 -3.77
C ARG A 276 6.63 26.81 -2.26
N GLN A 277 5.65 26.23 -1.57
CA GLN A 277 5.51 26.34 -0.11
C GLN A 277 6.73 25.76 0.63
N ASN A 278 7.30 24.65 0.14
CA ASN A 278 8.51 24.06 0.71
C ASN A 278 9.79 24.85 0.41
N CYS A 279 9.86 25.57 -0.71
CA CYS A 279 10.99 26.46 -0.99
C CYS A 279 11.00 27.70 -0.08
N SER A 280 9.84 28.18 0.39
CA SER A 280 9.74 29.31 1.32
C SER A 280 10.14 28.95 2.76
N THR A 281 9.85 27.73 3.22
CA THR A 281 10.16 27.28 4.60
C THR A 281 11.63 26.94 4.83
N GLY A 282 12.43 26.77 3.77
CA GLY A 282 13.86 26.45 3.87
C GLY A 282 14.80 27.65 4.02
N LYS A 283 14.30 28.89 3.99
CA LYS A 283 15.13 30.12 4.05
C LYS A 283 15.22 30.77 5.43
N GLU A 284 14.47 30.32 6.43
CA GLU A 284 14.46 30.94 7.77
C GLU A 284 15.38 30.28 8.81
N SER A 285 16.03 29.16 8.49
CA SER A 285 16.87 28.42 9.46
C SER A 285 18.38 28.67 9.33
N SER A 286 18.82 29.73 8.65
CA SER A 286 20.23 30.10 8.56
C SER A 286 20.44 31.61 8.69
N ASN A 287 20.30 32.15 9.91
CA ASN A 287 21.06 33.30 10.40
C ASN A 287 20.63 33.68 11.84
N SER A 288 21.32 33.13 12.84
CA SER A 288 21.39 33.76 14.16
C SER A 288 22.60 33.25 14.96
N HIS A 289 23.82 33.60 14.53
CA HIS A 289 25.00 33.63 15.41
C HIS A 289 25.81 34.89 15.08
N THR A 290 25.35 36.03 15.61
CA THR A 290 26.11 37.28 15.65
C THR A 290 26.89 37.32 16.95
N THR A 291 28.15 36.87 16.91
CA THR A 291 29.11 37.12 17.99
C THR A 291 29.60 38.56 17.94
N SER A 292 29.46 39.24 19.07
CA SER A 292 29.93 40.58 19.38
C SER A 292 31.41 40.82 19.04
N LYS A 293 31.72 41.97 18.43
CA LYS A 293 33.04 42.62 18.57
C LYS A 293 32.87 44.11 18.79
N LYS A 294 33.43 44.59 19.92
CA LYS A 294 33.64 45.99 20.28
C LYS A 294 34.43 46.74 19.19
N PRO A 295 34.20 48.04 18.97
CA PRO A 295 35.06 48.87 18.14
C PRO A 295 36.36 49.26 18.88
N PRO A 296 37.47 49.48 18.17
CA PRO A 296 38.68 50.00 18.78
C PRO A 296 38.58 51.51 19.01
N GLU A 297 39.04 51.93 20.19
CA GLU A 297 39.30 53.31 20.56
C GLU A 297 40.40 53.92 19.67
N SER A 298 40.16 55.15 19.24
CA SER A 298 41.11 56.01 18.55
C SER A 298 41.95 56.78 19.57
N ASP A 299 43.26 56.63 19.52
CA ASP A 299 44.21 57.44 20.28
C ASP A 299 44.11 58.93 19.93
N LYS A 300 43.86 59.74 20.96
CA LYS A 300 44.69 60.88 21.32
C LYS A 300 45.02 60.78 22.81
#